data_AF-G5GPM7-F1
#
_entry.id   AF-G5GPM7-F1
#
_cell.length_a   1.000
_cell.length_b   1.000
_cell.length_c   1.000
_cell.angle_alpha   90.00
_cell.angle_beta   90.00
_cell.angle_gamma   90.00
#
_symmetry.space_group_name_H-M   'P 1'
#
loop_
_entity.id
_entity.type
_entity.pdbx_description
1 polymer ?
#
loop_
_entity_poly.entity_id
_entity_poly.type
_entity_poly.pdbx_seq_one_letter_code
_entity_poly.pdbx_strand_id
1 'polypeptide(L)'
;MFSSFFHFIASVVLAAGAAGYWYIAGGITIEAASEIFLGVFLAASPLPFIVSRLLIALRIKRRLRDSAIVCSRVGALTELLHVDTIAFNRNGTLTEGNVFISALVPEGMTQGSLLALAASAEREAAHPYAHALYDTAVQRGLHLQRHSAARETESFGVEALIARTPVRVGKKEWLQEENIEISAALLTRADQLATSGQTPLFVSSSKYARGIIAVRDDIRAEVRRALQSLKERGLSLILLTGETKRLANATGKELKISEVRSDLTDADKAREIRLLQSRGSVVAMVGDPMSDQAAMRAADISIGCPSSYEKPVTDAPDETPHDPLHEELLRGPNGDESASEIEPLMSPEDAAYFEAQALRNQGHSTNFTPDITLDSEGLPSLVTLWDTCNAARARAKQNRLLSTLFLLTFTLASAGVFTALDAAILPYSFVGGALVLLLIFLIVNALRK
;
A
#
# COMPACT_ATOMS: atom_id res chain seq x y z
N MET A 1 -6.10 -4.19 20.78
CA MET A 1 -7.58 -4.36 20.77
C MET A 1 -7.86 -5.81 21.17
N PHE A 2 -8.45 -6.09 22.34
CA PHE A 2 -8.66 -7.47 22.79
C PHE A 2 -9.55 -8.23 21.79
N SER A 3 -9.07 -9.35 21.26
CA SER A 3 -9.84 -10.21 20.34
C SER A 3 -11.18 -10.58 20.98
N SER A 4 -12.25 -10.66 20.17
CA SER A 4 -13.58 -11.09 20.62
C SER A 4 -13.53 -12.43 21.37
N PHE A 5 -12.52 -13.26 21.09
CA PHE A 5 -12.23 -14.49 21.80
C PHE A 5 -11.81 -14.29 23.26
N PHE A 6 -10.93 -13.31 23.56
CA PHE A 6 -10.55 -13.00 24.95
C PHE A 6 -11.71 -12.42 25.75
N HIS A 7 -12.55 -11.60 25.11
CA HIS A 7 -13.78 -11.10 25.76
C HIS A 7 -14.75 -12.24 26.09
N PHE A 8 -14.88 -13.22 25.19
CA PHE A 8 -15.69 -14.41 25.44
C PHE A 8 -15.14 -15.25 26.61
N ILE A 9 -13.83 -15.50 26.65
CA ILE A 9 -13.23 -16.22 27.78
C ILE A 9 -13.44 -15.44 29.08
N ALA A 10 -13.19 -14.13 29.07
CA ALA A 10 -13.39 -13.28 30.23
C ALA A 10 -14.84 -13.28 30.71
N SER A 11 -15.83 -13.26 29.80
CA SER A 11 -17.24 -13.31 30.17
C SER A 11 -17.62 -14.64 30.82
N VAL A 12 -17.11 -15.76 30.32
CA VAL A 12 -17.33 -17.10 30.90
C VAL A 12 -16.69 -17.20 32.29
N VAL A 13 -15.43 -16.76 32.46
CA VAL A 13 -14.73 -16.79 33.75
C VAL A 13 -15.45 -15.92 34.78
N LEU A 14 -15.89 -14.72 34.39
CA LEU A 14 -16.62 -13.81 35.28
C LEU A 14 -17.98 -14.40 35.69
N ALA A 15 -18.71 -14.99 34.75
CA ALA A 15 -19.98 -15.66 35.03
C ALA A 15 -19.81 -16.87 35.96
N ALA A 16 -18.80 -17.71 35.72
CA ALA A 16 -18.49 -18.86 36.58
C ALA A 16 -18.07 -18.43 37.98
N GLY A 17 -17.25 -17.38 38.09
CA GLY A 17 -16.84 -16.82 39.38
C GLY A 17 -18.02 -16.26 40.18
N ALA A 18 -18.91 -15.52 39.55
CA ALA A 18 -20.10 -14.97 40.20
C ALA A 18 -21.05 -16.08 40.68
N ALA A 19 -21.34 -17.07 39.82
CA ALA A 19 -22.19 -18.20 40.18
C ALA A 19 -21.57 -19.07 41.30
N GLY A 20 -20.27 -19.33 41.23
CA GLY A 20 -19.54 -20.09 42.25
C GLY A 20 -19.50 -19.37 43.59
N TYR A 21 -19.28 -18.05 43.60
CA TYR A 21 -19.33 -17.23 44.81
C TYR A 21 -20.68 -17.35 45.52
N TRP A 22 -21.78 -17.16 44.80
CA TRP A 22 -23.11 -17.24 45.39
C TRP A 22 -23.48 -18.66 45.83
N TYR A 23 -23.07 -19.69 45.08
CA TYR A 23 -23.27 -21.08 45.48
C TYR A 23 -22.57 -21.42 46.81
N ILE A 24 -21.31 -20.99 46.97
CA ILE A 24 -20.51 -21.30 48.16
C ILE A 24 -20.89 -20.40 49.35
N ALA A 25 -20.98 -19.08 49.13
CA ALA A 25 -21.18 -18.10 50.21
C ALA A 25 -22.65 -17.84 50.53
N GLY A 26 -23.52 -17.89 49.52
CA GLY A 26 -24.97 -17.65 49.66
C GLY A 26 -25.80 -18.90 49.93
N GLY A 27 -25.21 -20.10 49.79
CA GLY A 27 -25.92 -21.37 50.02
C GLY A 27 -27.11 -21.59 49.09
N ILE A 28 -27.12 -20.97 47.91
CA ILE A 28 -28.22 -21.06 46.94
C ILE A 28 -28.20 -22.41 46.19
N THR A 29 -29.36 -22.78 45.64
CA THR A 29 -29.49 -23.99 44.82
C THR A 29 -28.69 -23.87 43.51
N ILE A 30 -28.35 -25.02 42.92
CA ILE A 30 -27.66 -25.08 41.61
C ILE A 30 -28.48 -24.37 40.52
N GLU A 31 -29.81 -24.47 40.59
CA GLU A 31 -30.73 -23.78 39.68
C GLU A 31 -30.54 -22.26 39.75
N ALA A 32 -30.60 -21.66 40.94
CA ALA A 32 -30.38 -20.21 41.12
C ALA A 32 -28.96 -19.78 40.70
N ALA A 33 -27.94 -20.61 40.99
CA ALA A 33 -26.57 -20.34 40.54
C ALA A 33 -26.45 -20.36 39.01
N SER A 34 -27.16 -21.26 38.33
CA SER A 34 -27.21 -21.32 36.86
C SER A 34 -27.89 -20.10 36.24
N GLU A 35 -28.91 -19.54 36.89
CA GLU A 35 -29.58 -18.31 36.43
C GLU A 35 -28.64 -17.11 36.53
N ILE A 36 -27.87 -17.00 37.62
CA ILE A 36 -26.84 -15.98 37.81
C ILE A 36 -25.76 -16.11 36.73
N PHE A 37 -25.29 -17.33 36.48
CA PHE A 37 -24.32 -17.60 35.43
C PHE A 37 -24.82 -17.09 34.07
N LEU A 38 -26.04 -17.48 33.68
CA LEU A 38 -26.61 -17.10 32.39
C LEU A 38 -26.86 -15.59 32.28
N GLY A 39 -27.34 -14.95 33.36
CA GLY A 39 -27.54 -13.50 33.41
C GLY A 39 -26.23 -12.74 33.23
N VAL A 40 -25.19 -13.10 33.98
CA VAL A 40 -23.86 -12.47 33.87
C VAL A 40 -23.23 -12.73 32.51
N PHE A 41 -23.34 -13.95 31.98
CA PHE A 41 -22.81 -14.30 30.67
C PHE A 41 -23.47 -13.50 29.53
N LEU A 42 -24.80 -13.35 29.57
CA LEU A 42 -25.54 -12.52 28.61
C LEU A 42 -25.17 -11.04 28.72
N ALA A 43 -25.05 -10.52 29.96
CA ALA A 43 -24.69 -9.12 30.19
C ALA A 43 -23.24 -8.80 29.77
N ALA A 44 -22.31 -9.72 29.98
CA ALA A 44 -20.90 -9.58 29.63
C ALA A 44 -20.59 -9.92 28.15
N SER A 45 -21.62 -10.19 27.35
CA SER A 45 -21.46 -10.63 25.97
C SER A 45 -20.79 -9.58 25.07
N PRO A 46 -19.85 -9.96 24.18
CA PRO A 46 -19.24 -9.04 23.22
C PRO A 46 -20.18 -8.68 22.05
N LEU A 47 -21.38 -9.25 21.99
CA LEU A 47 -22.32 -9.10 20.87
C LEU A 47 -22.63 -7.63 20.51
N PRO A 48 -22.94 -6.73 21.46
CA PRO A 48 -23.24 -5.33 21.12
C PRO A 48 -22.10 -4.63 20.38
N PHE A 49 -20.85 -4.91 20.75
CA PHE A 49 -19.66 -4.34 20.11
C PHE A 49 -19.42 -4.91 18.71
N ILE A 50 -19.68 -6.20 18.49
CA ILE A 50 -19.54 -6.84 17.19
C ILE A 50 -20.60 -6.31 16.22
N VAL A 51 -21.87 -6.31 16.65
CA VAL A 51 -23.00 -5.82 15.85
C VAL A 51 -22.84 -4.33 15.55
N SER A 52 -22.44 -3.53 16.53
CA SER A 52 -22.19 -2.10 16.32
C SER A 52 -21.13 -1.84 15.24
N ARG A 53 -19.98 -2.54 15.29
CA ARG A 53 -18.92 -2.39 14.28
C ARG A 53 -19.42 -2.76 12.88
N LEU A 54 -20.10 -3.89 12.75
CA LEU A 54 -20.66 -4.33 11.47
C LEU A 54 -21.65 -3.32 10.88
N LEU A 55 -22.58 -2.79 11.70
CA LEU A 55 -23.58 -1.84 11.25
C LEU A 55 -22.96 -0.51 10.80
N ILE A 56 -21.95 -0.01 11.51
CA ILE A 56 -21.23 1.20 11.12
C ILE A 56 -20.48 0.97 9.80
N ALA A 57 -19.79 -0.15 9.64
CA ALA A 57 -19.10 -0.50 8.40
C ALA A 57 -20.08 -0.58 7.21
N LEU A 58 -21.23 -1.25 7.39
CA LEU A 58 -22.27 -1.34 6.37
C LEU A 58 -22.88 0.02 6.01
N ARG A 59 -23.04 0.91 6.99
CA ARG A 59 -23.51 2.29 6.73
C ARG A 59 -22.50 3.05 5.88
N ILE A 60 -21.21 2.99 6.25
CA ILE A 60 -20.14 3.64 5.49
C ILE A 60 -20.13 3.09 4.05
N LYS A 61 -20.11 1.76 3.89
CA LYS A 61 -20.18 1.10 2.58
C LYS A 61 -21.42 1.51 1.77
N ARG A 62 -22.58 1.68 2.43
CA ARG A 62 -23.81 2.13 1.75
C ARG A 62 -23.73 3.58 1.30
N ARG A 63 -23.10 4.46 2.09
CA ARG A 63 -22.89 5.87 1.73
C ARG A 63 -21.87 6.04 0.62
N LEU A 64 -20.86 5.16 0.58
CA LEU A 64 -19.86 5.11 -0.48
C LEU A 64 -20.34 4.40 -1.74
N ARG A 65 -21.58 3.90 -1.80
CA ARG A 65 -22.09 3.18 -2.98
C ARG A 65 -22.14 4.07 -4.23
N ASP A 66 -22.39 5.36 -4.02
CA ASP A 66 -22.43 6.36 -5.09
C ASP A 66 -21.02 6.87 -5.45
N SER A 67 -20.01 6.49 -4.66
CA SER A 67 -18.59 6.72 -4.94
C SER A 67 -18.03 5.45 -5.59
N ALA A 68 -17.15 5.54 -6.58
CA ALA A 68 -16.59 4.35 -7.24
C ALA A 68 -15.51 3.63 -6.41
N ILE A 69 -15.59 3.73 -5.07
CA ILE A 69 -14.65 3.16 -4.11
C ILE A 69 -15.04 1.72 -3.79
N VAL A 70 -14.13 0.78 -3.99
CA VAL A 70 -14.37 -0.64 -3.71
C VAL A 70 -13.71 -1.03 -2.38
N CYS A 71 -14.44 -1.76 -1.55
CA CYS A 71 -13.97 -2.22 -0.25
C CYS A 71 -13.93 -3.74 -0.21
N SER A 72 -12.72 -4.30 -0.26
CA SER A 72 -12.44 -5.74 -0.18
C SER A 72 -12.67 -6.24 1.24
N ARG A 73 -12.19 -5.49 2.25
CA ARG A 73 -12.31 -5.82 3.67
C ARG A 73 -13.26 -4.85 4.38
N VAL A 74 -14.44 -5.33 4.74
CA VAL A 74 -15.45 -4.51 5.46
C VAL A 74 -14.94 -4.00 6.81
N GLY A 75 -14.10 -4.78 7.51
CA GLY A 75 -13.49 -4.37 8.78
C GLY A 75 -12.58 -3.15 8.67
N ALA A 76 -11.94 -2.95 7.53
CA ALA A 76 -11.05 -1.82 7.28
C ALA A 76 -11.78 -0.47 7.40
N LEU A 77 -13.06 -0.40 7.01
CA LEU A 77 -13.88 0.81 7.15
C LEU A 77 -14.03 1.27 8.61
N THR A 78 -14.11 0.33 9.55
CA THR A 78 -14.17 0.64 10.98
C THR A 78 -12.80 0.90 11.60
N GLU A 79 -11.76 0.26 11.08
CA GLU A 79 -10.38 0.51 11.49
C GLU A 79 -9.94 1.92 11.05
N LEU A 80 -10.41 2.39 9.88
CA LEU A 80 -10.12 3.72 9.33
C LEU A 80 -10.60 4.84 10.26
N LEU A 81 -11.63 4.58 11.08
CA LEU A 81 -12.09 5.52 12.11
C LEU A 81 -11.03 5.84 13.17
N HIS A 82 -10.05 4.95 13.36
CA HIS A 82 -8.99 5.05 14.35
C HIS A 82 -7.64 5.46 13.75
N VAL A 83 -7.52 5.52 12.42
CA VAL A 83 -6.30 5.96 11.75
C VAL A 83 -6.01 7.42 12.09
N ASP A 84 -4.76 7.68 12.45
CA ASP A 84 -4.21 9.00 12.76
C ASP A 84 -3.12 9.43 11.78
N THR A 85 -2.51 8.47 11.08
CA THR A 85 -1.34 8.68 10.23
C THR A 85 -1.59 8.06 8.86
N ILE A 86 -1.38 8.86 7.80
CA ILE A 86 -1.43 8.39 6.42
C ILE A 86 -0.05 8.48 5.80
N ALA A 87 0.49 7.33 5.40
CA ALA A 87 1.70 7.22 4.63
C ALA A 87 1.37 7.20 3.13
N PHE A 88 2.07 8.01 2.35
CA PHE A 88 1.94 8.06 0.89
C PHE A 88 3.22 7.61 0.22
N ASN A 89 3.10 6.82 -0.85
CA ASN A 89 4.17 6.73 -1.83
C ASN A 89 4.14 7.97 -2.76
N ARG A 90 5.29 8.34 -3.32
CA ARG A 90 5.36 9.44 -4.31
C ARG A 90 4.88 8.97 -5.68
N ASN A 91 5.63 8.05 -6.28
CA ASN A 91 5.50 7.70 -7.69
C ASN A 91 4.18 6.97 -7.94
N GLY A 92 3.45 7.36 -8.98
CA GLY A 92 2.17 6.77 -9.36
C GLY A 92 0.98 7.13 -8.46
N THR A 93 1.23 7.61 -7.24
CA THR A 93 0.19 8.00 -6.26
C THR A 93 0.02 9.51 -6.17
N LEU A 94 1.08 10.26 -5.89
CA LEU A 94 1.06 11.72 -5.82
C LEU A 94 1.38 12.36 -7.17
N THR A 95 1.97 11.60 -8.07
CA THR A 95 2.38 12.03 -9.40
C THR A 95 1.46 11.50 -10.48
N GLU A 96 1.51 12.11 -11.67
CA GLU A 96 0.71 11.73 -12.83
C GLU A 96 1.09 10.34 -13.34
N GLY A 97 2.34 9.92 -13.17
CA GLY A 97 2.88 8.66 -13.70
C GLY A 97 3.42 8.81 -15.13
N ASN A 98 3.30 10.00 -15.72
CA ASN A 98 3.82 10.34 -17.04
C ASN A 98 5.24 10.91 -16.90
N VAL A 99 6.23 10.02 -16.84
CA VAL A 99 7.63 10.44 -16.72
C VAL A 99 8.13 10.99 -18.06
N PHE A 100 8.79 12.15 -18.03
CA PHE A 100 9.45 12.73 -19.20
C PHE A 100 10.86 13.23 -18.88
N ILE A 101 11.69 13.38 -19.92
CA ILE A 101 13.04 13.95 -19.79
C ILE A 101 12.94 15.47 -19.69
N SER A 102 13.34 16.01 -18.54
CA SER A 102 13.32 17.45 -18.24
C SER A 102 14.64 18.15 -18.55
N ALA A 103 15.78 17.46 -18.45
CA ALA A 103 17.08 18.03 -18.80
C ALA A 103 18.12 16.96 -19.21
N LEU A 104 19.05 17.35 -20.08
CA LEU A 104 20.22 16.56 -20.47
C LEU A 104 21.49 17.37 -20.20
N VAL A 105 22.33 16.87 -19.29
CA VAL A 105 23.58 17.52 -18.88
C VAL A 105 24.75 16.60 -19.22
N PRO A 106 25.33 16.71 -20.43
CA PRO A 106 26.46 15.86 -20.81
C PRO A 106 27.79 16.38 -20.28
N GLU A 107 28.74 15.48 -20.08
CA GLU A 107 30.13 15.75 -19.74
C GLU A 107 31.05 15.00 -20.72
N GLY A 108 31.78 15.76 -21.54
CA GLY A 108 32.70 15.19 -22.54
C GLY A 108 32.02 14.45 -23.71
N MET A 109 30.72 14.65 -23.93
CA MET A 109 29.96 14.11 -25.07
C MET A 109 28.80 15.02 -25.47
N THR A 110 28.08 14.67 -26.55
CA THR A 110 26.87 15.40 -26.97
C THR A 110 25.64 14.94 -26.19
N GLN A 111 24.60 15.77 -26.12
CA GLN A 111 23.31 15.40 -25.51
C GLN A 111 22.68 14.18 -26.19
N GLY A 112 22.77 14.10 -27.53
CA GLY A 112 22.27 12.96 -28.29
C GLY A 112 23.02 11.68 -27.98
N SER A 113 24.36 11.73 -27.89
CA SER A 113 25.19 10.59 -27.51
C SER A 113 24.88 10.10 -26.09
N LEU A 114 24.70 11.02 -25.14
CA LEU A 114 24.34 10.70 -23.75
C LEU A 114 23.00 9.96 -23.69
N LEU A 115 21.98 10.49 -24.36
CA LEU A 115 20.64 9.90 -24.39
C LEU A 115 20.65 8.54 -25.10
N ALA A 116 21.34 8.43 -26.25
CA ALA A 116 21.46 7.17 -26.97
C ALA A 116 22.14 6.09 -26.11
N LEU A 117 23.20 6.46 -25.39
CA LEU A 117 23.93 5.56 -24.51
C LEU A 117 23.03 5.05 -23.37
N ALA A 118 22.29 5.95 -22.72
CA ALA A 118 21.39 5.58 -21.62
C ALA A 118 20.21 4.72 -22.10
N ALA A 119 19.54 5.13 -23.19
CA ALA A 119 18.44 4.37 -23.77
C ALA A 119 18.87 2.99 -24.31
N SER A 120 20.13 2.86 -24.76
CA SER A 120 20.69 1.57 -25.16
C SER A 120 20.97 0.65 -23.95
N ALA A 121 21.34 1.22 -22.81
CA ALA A 121 21.58 0.45 -21.59
C ALA A 121 20.27 0.01 -20.92
N GLU A 122 19.25 0.86 -20.96
CA GLU A 122 17.94 0.68 -20.33
C GLU A 122 16.93 -0.07 -21.23
N ARG A 123 17.37 -0.66 -22.34
CA ARG A 123 16.47 -1.24 -23.36
C ARG A 123 15.60 -2.39 -22.85
N GLU A 124 16.12 -3.18 -21.92
CA GLU A 124 15.43 -4.35 -21.33
C GLU A 124 14.83 -4.04 -19.95
N ALA A 125 15.00 -2.83 -19.43
CA ALA A 125 14.51 -2.46 -18.12
C ALA A 125 13.01 -2.14 -18.15
N ALA A 126 12.29 -2.62 -17.14
CA ALA A 126 10.83 -2.52 -17.07
C ALA A 126 10.31 -1.28 -16.33
N HIS A 127 11.20 -0.45 -15.80
CA HIS A 127 10.81 0.70 -14.97
C HIS A 127 10.38 1.93 -15.81
N PRO A 128 9.53 2.83 -15.26
CA PRO A 128 9.00 3.98 -16.01
C PRO A 128 10.06 4.90 -16.62
N TYR A 129 11.23 5.02 -15.99
CA TYR A 129 12.31 5.87 -16.47
C TYR A 129 12.95 5.35 -17.77
N ALA A 130 13.00 4.03 -17.95
CA ALA A 130 13.55 3.37 -19.13
C ALA A 130 12.70 3.67 -20.35
N HIS A 131 11.37 3.57 -20.22
CA HIS A 131 10.42 3.93 -21.26
C HIS A 131 10.59 5.39 -21.69
N ALA A 132 10.65 6.32 -20.74
CA ALA A 132 10.85 7.74 -21.05
C ALA A 132 12.17 8.00 -21.80
N LEU A 133 13.26 7.31 -21.43
CA LEU A 133 14.55 7.38 -22.12
C LEU A 133 14.48 6.81 -23.53
N TYR A 134 13.92 5.61 -23.67
CA TYR A 134 13.80 4.88 -24.92
C TYR A 134 12.92 5.63 -25.93
N ASP A 135 11.71 6.01 -25.54
CA ASP A 135 10.75 6.71 -26.39
C ASP A 135 11.32 8.04 -26.88
N THR A 136 11.96 8.80 -25.98
CA THR A 136 12.59 10.07 -26.36
C THR A 136 13.76 9.86 -27.32
N ALA A 137 14.53 8.78 -27.17
CA ALA A 137 15.63 8.48 -28.07
C ALA A 137 15.15 8.06 -29.47
N VAL A 138 14.11 7.24 -29.54
CA VAL A 138 13.47 6.82 -30.80
C VAL A 138 12.83 8.02 -31.51
N GLN A 139 12.08 8.86 -30.79
CA GLN A 139 11.46 10.08 -31.36
C GLN A 139 12.50 11.05 -31.94
N ARG A 140 13.71 11.10 -31.37
CA ARG A 140 14.82 11.92 -31.87
C ARG A 140 15.62 11.25 -33.00
N GLY A 141 15.24 10.05 -33.43
CA GLY A 141 15.95 9.31 -34.48
C GLY A 141 17.37 8.93 -34.09
N LEU A 142 17.64 8.73 -32.79
CA LEU A 142 18.98 8.38 -32.32
C LEU A 142 19.28 6.91 -32.61
N HIS A 143 20.54 6.62 -32.96
CA HIS A 143 20.98 5.26 -33.17
C HIS A 143 21.21 4.56 -31.83
N LEU A 144 20.34 3.60 -31.49
CA LEU A 144 20.46 2.78 -30.29
C LEU A 144 21.34 1.55 -30.57
N GLN A 145 22.22 1.24 -29.63
CA GLN A 145 23.14 0.12 -29.72
C GLN A 145 22.58 -1.09 -28.97
N ARG A 146 22.80 -2.30 -29.49
CA ARG A 146 22.50 -3.52 -28.73
C ARG A 146 23.58 -3.73 -27.66
N HIS A 147 23.15 -3.99 -26.42
CA HIS A 147 24.03 -4.52 -25.37
C HIS A 147 24.11 -6.06 -25.48
N SER A 148 25.25 -6.63 -25.07
CA SER A 148 25.45 -8.09 -25.03
C SER A 148 24.99 -8.74 -23.73
N ALA A 149 24.86 -7.95 -22.66
CA ALA A 149 24.33 -8.36 -21.37
C ALA A 149 23.84 -7.12 -20.62
N ALA A 150 22.77 -7.27 -19.85
CA ALA A 150 22.25 -6.25 -18.95
C ALA A 150 21.93 -6.87 -17.58
N ARG A 151 22.09 -6.07 -16.53
CA ARG A 151 21.73 -6.43 -15.15
C ARG A 151 21.08 -5.22 -14.48
N GLU A 152 19.86 -5.40 -14.04
CA GLU A 152 19.15 -4.44 -13.20
C GLU A 152 19.46 -4.72 -11.72
N THR A 153 19.73 -3.66 -10.97
CA THR A 153 19.85 -3.68 -9.51
C THR A 153 18.68 -2.89 -8.93
N GLU A 154 17.74 -3.60 -8.29
CA GLU A 154 16.51 -3.03 -7.76
C GLU A 154 16.77 -1.76 -6.94
N SER A 155 15.98 -0.72 -7.18
CA SER A 155 16.08 0.59 -6.51
C SER A 155 17.37 1.39 -6.76
N PHE A 156 18.32 0.92 -7.57
CA PHE A 156 19.59 1.60 -7.83
C PHE A 156 19.82 1.98 -9.29
N GLY A 157 19.62 1.06 -10.24
CA GLY A 157 19.81 1.30 -11.67
C GLY A 157 20.18 0.06 -12.49
N VAL A 158 20.64 0.30 -13.72
CA VAL A 158 20.96 -0.75 -14.71
C VAL A 158 22.43 -0.66 -15.13
N GLU A 159 23.08 -1.81 -15.23
CA GLU A 159 24.38 -1.99 -15.88
C GLU A 159 24.22 -2.79 -17.17
N ALA A 160 24.76 -2.28 -18.27
CA ALA A 160 24.75 -2.94 -19.56
C ALA A 160 26.13 -2.94 -20.22
N LEU A 161 26.45 -4.01 -20.95
CA LEU A 161 27.67 -4.13 -21.75
C LEU A 161 27.40 -3.71 -23.20
N ILE A 162 27.78 -2.48 -23.55
CA ILE A 162 27.61 -1.93 -24.90
C ILE A 162 28.98 -1.85 -25.57
N ALA A 163 29.15 -2.50 -26.72
CA ALA A 163 30.43 -2.57 -27.43
C ALA A 163 31.61 -2.96 -26.51
N ARG A 164 31.39 -3.95 -25.62
CA ARG A 164 32.35 -4.43 -24.58
C ARG A 164 32.73 -3.40 -23.52
N THR A 165 32.04 -2.26 -23.45
CA THR A 165 32.22 -1.25 -22.41
C THR A 165 31.06 -1.30 -21.42
N PRO A 166 31.32 -1.37 -20.10
CA PRO A 166 30.25 -1.30 -19.11
C PRO A 166 29.69 0.13 -19.07
N VAL A 167 28.38 0.21 -19.21
CA VAL A 167 27.58 1.44 -19.16
C VAL A 167 26.63 1.27 -17.99
N ARG A 168 26.61 2.24 -17.09
CA ARG A 168 25.70 2.22 -15.93
C ARG A 168 24.80 3.44 -15.96
N VAL A 169 23.51 3.22 -15.70
CA VAL A 169 22.49 4.26 -15.60
C VAL A 169 21.82 4.11 -14.25
N GLY A 170 21.85 5.14 -13.41
CA GLY A 170 21.26 5.02 -12.07
C GLY A 170 21.59 6.13 -11.08
N LYS A 171 21.42 5.81 -9.79
CA LYS A 171 21.66 6.73 -8.67
C LYS A 171 23.15 6.95 -8.41
N LYS A 172 23.50 8.13 -7.87
CA LYS A 172 24.90 8.49 -7.58
C LYS A 172 25.55 7.56 -6.55
N GLU A 173 24.78 7.12 -5.55
CA GLU A 173 25.28 6.28 -4.45
C GLU A 173 25.80 4.95 -5.00
N TRP A 174 25.03 4.31 -5.88
CA TRP A 174 25.41 3.07 -6.55
C TRP A 174 26.64 3.24 -7.46
N LEU A 175 26.69 4.32 -8.25
CA LEU A 175 27.87 4.60 -9.07
C LEU A 175 29.14 4.81 -8.23
N GLN A 176 29.01 5.44 -7.06
CA GLN A 176 30.13 5.64 -6.13
C GLN A 176 30.59 4.31 -5.50
N GLU A 177 29.67 3.42 -5.14
CA GLU A 177 29.98 2.06 -4.66
C GLU A 177 30.73 1.24 -5.71
N GLU A 178 30.35 1.39 -6.98
CA GLU A 178 31.02 0.77 -8.14
C GLU A 178 32.33 1.48 -8.54
N ASN A 179 32.83 2.41 -7.71
CA ASN A 179 34.06 3.17 -7.92
C ASN A 179 34.09 3.95 -9.25
N ILE A 180 32.94 4.49 -9.68
CA ILE A 180 32.86 5.41 -10.82
C ILE A 180 33.22 6.83 -10.37
N GLU A 181 34.13 7.47 -11.10
CA GLU A 181 34.50 8.86 -10.88
C GLU A 181 33.41 9.79 -11.40
N ILE A 182 32.81 10.56 -10.48
CA ILE A 182 31.81 11.58 -10.77
C ILE A 182 32.44 12.94 -10.52
N SER A 183 32.40 13.83 -11.52
CA SER A 183 32.93 15.19 -11.38
C SER A 183 32.15 16.00 -10.35
N ALA A 184 32.83 16.91 -9.65
CA ALA A 184 32.19 17.82 -8.70
C ALA A 184 31.13 18.73 -9.37
N ALA A 185 31.33 19.04 -10.65
CA ALA A 185 30.38 19.80 -11.46
C ALA A 185 29.07 19.02 -11.66
N LEU A 186 29.13 17.74 -12.01
CA LEU A 186 27.93 16.90 -12.13
C LEU A 186 27.24 16.72 -10.78
N LEU A 187 27.98 16.47 -9.70
CA LEU A 187 27.38 16.36 -8.36
C LEU A 187 26.60 17.63 -7.98
N THR A 188 27.19 18.80 -8.19
CA THR A 188 26.53 20.09 -7.94
C THR A 188 25.29 20.26 -8.81
N ARG A 189 25.37 19.87 -10.09
CA ARG A 189 24.23 19.99 -11.00
C ARG A 189 23.11 19.03 -10.67
N ALA A 190 23.41 17.77 -10.33
CA ALA A 190 22.43 16.79 -9.85
C ALA A 190 21.69 17.30 -8.61
N ASP A 191 22.42 17.89 -7.67
CA ASP A 191 21.86 18.46 -6.45
C ASP A 191 20.89 19.63 -6.73
N GLN A 192 21.19 20.48 -7.72
CA GLN A 192 20.30 21.54 -8.18
C GLN A 192 19.03 20.97 -8.83
N LEU A 193 19.18 19.97 -9.69
CA LEU A 193 18.07 19.31 -10.39
C LEU A 193 17.14 18.62 -9.37
N ALA A 194 17.69 17.88 -8.41
CA ALA A 194 16.95 17.27 -7.31
C ALA A 194 16.19 18.28 -6.46
N THR A 195 16.79 19.44 -6.18
CA THR A 195 16.13 20.52 -5.43
C THR A 195 14.96 21.13 -6.23
N SER A 196 15.01 21.08 -7.55
CA SER A 196 13.95 21.55 -8.44
C SER A 196 12.84 20.52 -8.71
N GLY A 197 12.84 19.38 -8.01
CA GLY A 197 11.80 18.35 -8.16
C GLY A 197 12.08 17.32 -9.26
N GLN A 198 13.26 17.36 -9.88
CA GLN A 198 13.67 16.44 -10.95
C GLN A 198 14.51 15.29 -10.38
N THR A 199 14.38 14.08 -10.92
CA THR A 199 15.21 12.93 -10.55
C THR A 199 16.42 12.84 -11.47
N PRO A 200 17.65 13.10 -10.97
CA PRO A 200 18.86 13.00 -11.77
C PRO A 200 19.34 11.54 -11.87
N LEU A 201 19.39 11.01 -13.09
CA LEU A 201 19.99 9.72 -13.42
C LEU A 201 21.40 9.95 -13.96
N PHE A 202 22.41 9.36 -13.32
CA PHE A 202 23.78 9.44 -13.80
C PHE A 202 24.00 8.37 -14.86
N VAL A 203 24.70 8.75 -15.92
CA VAL A 203 25.11 7.83 -16.99
C VAL A 203 26.62 7.72 -16.95
N SER A 204 27.16 6.52 -16.82
CA SER A 204 28.59 6.26 -16.88
C SER A 204 28.98 5.49 -18.13
N SER A 205 30.24 5.63 -18.53
CA SER A 205 30.88 4.77 -19.51
C SER A 205 32.25 4.39 -18.97
N SER A 206 32.44 3.10 -18.72
CA SER A 206 33.59 2.58 -17.98
C SER A 206 33.69 3.21 -16.59
N LYS A 207 34.84 3.77 -16.20
CA LYS A 207 35.10 4.32 -14.87
C LYS A 207 34.66 5.78 -14.66
N TYR A 208 34.10 6.44 -15.67
CA TYR A 208 33.77 7.87 -15.58
C TYR A 208 32.30 8.13 -15.84
N ALA A 209 31.70 9.00 -15.03
CA ALA A 209 30.40 9.60 -15.34
C ALA A 209 30.51 10.46 -16.60
N ARG A 210 29.53 10.31 -17.49
CA ARG A 210 29.45 10.99 -18.79
C ARG A 210 28.35 12.03 -18.86
N GLY A 211 27.53 12.11 -17.82
CA GLY A 211 26.50 13.13 -17.72
C GLY A 211 25.35 12.71 -16.81
N ILE A 212 24.35 13.57 -16.76
CA ILE A 212 23.10 13.38 -16.03
C ILE A 212 21.94 13.53 -17.01
N ILE A 213 20.99 12.61 -16.91
CA ILE A 213 19.67 12.74 -17.52
C ILE A 213 18.67 12.99 -16.39
N ALA A 214 18.02 14.15 -16.41
CA ALA A 214 17.03 14.50 -15.40
C ALA A 214 15.65 14.12 -15.90
N VAL A 215 15.00 13.19 -15.22
CA VAL A 215 13.60 12.82 -15.47
C VAL A 215 12.69 13.54 -14.48
N ARG A 216 11.46 13.80 -14.90
CA ARG A 216 10.46 14.45 -14.07
C ARG A 216 9.12 13.75 -14.25
N ASP A 217 8.39 13.67 -13.15
CA ASP A 217 7.01 13.21 -13.08
C ASP A 217 6.26 14.28 -12.29
N ASP A 218 5.28 14.91 -12.95
CA ASP A 218 4.57 16.04 -12.38
C ASP A 218 3.57 15.58 -11.33
N ILE A 219 3.33 16.44 -10.33
CA ILE A 219 2.36 16.17 -9.27
C ILE A 219 0.97 16.50 -9.81
N ARG A 220 0.02 15.58 -9.59
CA ARG A 220 -1.37 15.81 -10.02
C ARG A 220 -1.94 17.06 -9.37
N ALA A 221 -2.71 17.84 -10.13
CA ALA A 221 -3.19 19.15 -9.71
C ALA A 221 -4.08 19.09 -8.45
N GLU A 222 -4.84 18.02 -8.30
CA GLU A 222 -5.78 17.76 -7.22
C GLU A 222 -5.12 17.34 -5.90
N VAL A 223 -3.91 16.77 -5.95
CA VAL A 223 -3.19 16.21 -4.80
C VAL A 223 -2.98 17.26 -3.72
N ARG A 224 -2.57 18.48 -4.10
CA ARG A 224 -2.31 19.55 -3.14
C ARG A 224 -3.55 19.92 -2.32
N ARG A 225 -4.72 19.98 -2.96
CA ARG A 225 -5.99 20.29 -2.29
C ARG A 225 -6.46 19.13 -1.40
N ALA A 226 -6.30 17.90 -1.88
CA ALA A 226 -6.66 16.71 -1.12
C ALA A 226 -5.80 16.55 0.15
N LEU A 227 -4.48 16.68 0.04
CA LEU A 227 -3.56 16.61 1.19
C LEU A 227 -3.85 17.73 2.21
N GLN A 228 -4.14 18.95 1.75
CA GLN A 228 -4.53 20.04 2.64
C GLN A 228 -5.82 19.68 3.40
N SER A 229 -6.82 19.13 2.70
CA SER A 229 -8.10 18.73 3.30
C SER A 229 -7.90 17.64 4.36
N LEU A 230 -7.04 16.65 4.11
CA LEU A 230 -6.70 15.60 5.07
C LEU A 230 -5.98 16.18 6.30
N LYS A 231 -5.06 17.12 6.10
CA LYS A 231 -4.34 17.80 7.19
C LYS A 231 -5.27 18.62 8.08
N GLU A 232 -6.23 19.33 7.49
CA GLU A 232 -7.27 20.08 8.23
C GLU A 232 -8.16 19.18 9.09
N ARG A 233 -8.25 17.89 8.78
CA ARG A 233 -8.96 16.87 9.57
C ARG A 233 -8.13 16.30 10.72
N GLY A 234 -6.92 16.82 10.94
CA GLY A 234 -6.03 16.44 12.03
C GLY A 234 -5.19 15.19 11.76
N LEU A 235 -5.03 14.80 10.49
CA LEU A 235 -4.21 13.66 10.11
C LEU A 235 -2.74 14.02 9.98
N SER A 236 -1.88 13.13 10.47
CA SER A 236 -0.44 13.19 10.23
C SER A 236 -0.14 12.58 8.87
N LEU A 237 0.45 13.36 7.97
CA LEU A 237 0.80 12.91 6.62
C LEU A 237 2.30 12.66 6.56
N ILE A 238 2.68 11.48 6.06
CA ILE A 238 4.07 11.05 5.92
C ILE A 238 4.33 10.66 4.46
N LEU A 239 5.43 11.15 3.88
CA LEU A 239 5.90 10.72 2.57
C LEU A 239 6.97 9.63 2.75
N LEU A 240 6.73 8.44 2.20
CA LEU A 240 7.70 7.35 2.11
C LEU A 240 8.14 7.19 0.66
N THR A 241 9.44 7.33 0.39
CA THR A 241 9.95 7.22 -0.99
C THR A 241 11.35 6.64 -1.04
N GLY A 242 11.64 5.91 -2.13
CA GLY A 242 12.99 5.45 -2.46
C GLY A 242 13.84 6.50 -3.17
N GLU A 243 13.29 7.68 -3.45
CA GLU A 243 14.01 8.78 -4.07
C GLU A 243 15.00 9.44 -3.11
N THR A 244 15.95 10.20 -3.68
CA THR A 244 16.99 10.87 -2.89
C THR A 244 16.42 11.84 -1.86
N LYS A 245 17.09 11.99 -0.72
CA LYS A 245 16.73 12.96 0.33
C LYS A 245 16.45 14.37 -0.19
N ARG A 246 17.22 14.87 -1.17
CA ARG A 246 17.02 16.20 -1.75
C ARG A 246 15.65 16.31 -2.43
N LEU A 247 15.34 15.31 -3.25
CA LEU A 247 14.14 15.26 -4.08
C LEU A 247 12.90 15.01 -3.21
N ALA A 248 12.98 14.08 -2.27
CA ALA A 248 11.92 13.82 -1.30
C ALA A 248 11.57 15.07 -0.46
N ASN A 249 12.58 15.80 0.01
CA ASN A 249 12.37 17.05 0.76
C ASN A 249 11.79 18.17 -0.13
N ALA A 250 12.15 18.24 -1.40
CA ALA A 250 11.55 19.17 -2.35
C ALA A 250 10.04 18.88 -2.51
N THR A 251 9.67 17.62 -2.72
CA THR A 251 8.27 17.18 -2.79
C THR A 251 7.52 17.45 -1.48
N GLY A 252 8.13 17.13 -0.32
CA GLY A 252 7.54 17.40 0.98
C GLY A 252 7.26 18.89 1.21
N LYS A 253 8.18 19.77 0.81
CA LYS A 253 7.98 21.23 0.86
C LYS A 253 6.87 21.69 -0.08
N GLU A 254 6.87 21.19 -1.31
CA GLU A 254 5.86 21.54 -2.33
C GLU A 254 4.44 21.13 -1.91
N LEU A 255 4.31 19.95 -1.31
CA LEU A 255 3.04 19.38 -0.85
C LEU A 255 2.69 19.71 0.61
N LYS A 256 3.56 20.46 1.31
CA LYS A 256 3.41 20.82 2.73
C LYS A 256 3.28 19.62 3.67
N ILE A 257 3.94 18.52 3.32
CA ILE A 257 4.08 17.31 4.14
C ILE A 257 5.28 17.52 5.06
N SER A 258 5.06 17.48 6.38
CA SER A 258 6.08 17.77 7.39
C SER A 258 7.05 16.61 7.61
N GLU A 259 6.58 15.37 7.41
CA GLU A 259 7.36 14.17 7.64
C GLU A 259 7.69 13.48 6.33
N VAL A 260 8.98 13.38 6.03
CA VAL A 260 9.51 12.74 4.82
C VAL A 260 10.56 11.72 5.21
N ARG A 261 10.47 10.54 4.63
CA ARG A 261 11.46 9.46 4.72
C ARG A 261 11.87 9.08 3.30
N SER A 262 13.16 9.25 3.03
CA SER A 262 13.77 9.09 1.70
C SER A 262 14.75 7.92 1.71
N ASP A 263 15.27 7.59 0.52
CA ASP A 263 16.32 6.56 0.36
C ASP A 263 15.89 5.19 0.92
N LEU A 264 14.59 4.89 0.83
CA LEU A 264 14.01 3.64 1.33
C LEU A 264 13.92 2.59 0.23
N THR A 265 14.37 1.37 0.53
CA THR A 265 13.95 0.18 -0.23
C THR A 265 12.50 -0.19 0.14
N ASP A 266 11.87 -1.08 -0.62
CA ASP A 266 10.51 -1.53 -0.29
C ASP A 266 10.44 -2.26 1.07
N ALA A 267 11.50 -2.97 1.43
CA ALA A 267 11.65 -3.56 2.76
C ALA A 267 11.78 -2.49 3.86
N ASP A 268 12.49 -1.39 3.58
CA ASP A 268 12.63 -0.29 4.53
C ASP A 268 11.33 0.51 4.69
N LYS A 269 10.55 0.72 3.61
CA LYS A 269 9.20 1.30 3.71
C LYS A 269 8.31 0.51 4.68
N ALA A 270 8.30 -0.82 4.54
CA ALA A 270 7.56 -1.71 5.45
C ALA A 270 8.08 -1.62 6.89
N ARG A 271 9.39 -1.48 7.08
CA ARG A 271 10.01 -1.31 8.41
C ARG A 271 9.60 0.02 9.06
N GLU A 272 9.56 1.11 8.30
CA GLU A 272 9.17 2.43 8.79
C GLU A 272 7.70 2.45 9.23
N ILE A 273 6.82 1.78 8.49
CA ILE A 273 5.41 1.61 8.89
C ILE A 273 5.30 0.88 10.23
N ARG A 274 6.04 -0.22 10.41
CA ARG A 274 6.09 -0.95 11.69
C ARG A 274 6.65 -0.10 12.83
N LEU A 275 7.63 0.76 12.55
CA LEU A 275 8.17 1.68 13.53
C LEU A 275 7.12 2.69 13.99
N LEU A 276 6.34 3.26 13.08
CA LEU A 276 5.22 4.15 13.41
C LEU A 276 4.16 3.43 14.26
N GLN A 277 3.79 2.21 13.87
CA GLN A 277 2.86 1.37 14.65
C GLN A 277 3.37 1.08 16.06
N SER A 278 4.67 0.80 16.22
CA SER A 278 5.27 0.56 17.54
C SER A 278 5.21 1.78 18.47
N ARG A 279 5.10 2.98 17.91
CA ARG A 279 4.92 4.24 18.64
C ARG A 279 3.45 4.51 19.01
N GLY A 280 2.54 3.62 18.63
CA GLY A 280 1.12 3.69 18.92
C GLY A 280 0.27 4.34 17.84
N SER A 281 0.85 4.74 16.71
CA SER A 281 0.11 5.26 15.56
C SER A 281 -0.65 4.15 14.85
N VAL A 282 -1.81 4.47 14.27
CA VAL A 282 -2.57 3.56 13.42
C VAL A 282 -2.41 4.06 11.98
N VAL A 283 -1.70 3.29 11.16
CA VAL A 283 -1.14 3.76 9.90
C VAL A 283 -1.96 3.22 8.73
N ALA A 284 -2.46 4.13 7.88
CA ALA A 284 -2.97 3.78 6.56
C ALA A 284 -1.89 4.05 5.50
N MET A 285 -1.62 3.08 4.62
CA MET A 285 -0.72 3.24 3.48
C MET A 285 -1.54 3.45 2.21
N VAL A 286 -1.28 4.57 1.51
CA VAL A 286 -1.86 4.90 0.20
C VAL A 286 -0.77 4.76 -0.85
N GLY A 287 -0.99 3.87 -1.81
CA GLY A 287 0.03 3.53 -2.81
C GLY A 287 -0.55 2.76 -4.00
N ASP A 288 0.34 2.45 -4.95
CA ASP A 288 0.02 1.54 -6.05
C ASP A 288 0.07 0.10 -5.54
N PRO A 289 -1.02 -0.68 -5.64
CA PRO A 289 -1.06 -2.07 -5.19
C PRO A 289 -0.10 -3.01 -5.93
N MET A 290 0.42 -2.62 -7.10
CA MET A 290 1.42 -3.40 -7.83
C MET A 290 2.82 -3.16 -7.27
N SER A 291 3.18 -1.88 -7.11
CA SER A 291 4.55 -1.48 -6.74
C SER A 291 4.81 -1.46 -5.22
N ASP A 292 3.83 -1.10 -4.40
CA ASP A 292 4.02 -0.82 -2.97
C ASP A 292 3.53 -1.95 -2.03
N GLN A 293 3.41 -3.18 -2.55
CA GLN A 293 2.81 -4.31 -1.82
C GLN A 293 3.42 -4.54 -0.43
N ALA A 294 4.74 -4.46 -0.29
CA ALA A 294 5.44 -4.72 0.98
C ALA A 294 5.04 -3.71 2.06
N ALA A 295 4.96 -2.43 1.70
CA ALA A 295 4.53 -1.35 2.58
C ALA A 295 3.04 -1.47 2.92
N MET A 296 2.21 -1.72 1.91
CA MET A 296 0.76 -1.87 2.08
C MET A 296 0.39 -3.06 2.98
N ARG A 297 1.09 -4.18 2.86
CA ARG A 297 0.92 -5.34 3.76
C ARG A 297 1.33 -5.07 5.21
N ALA A 298 2.26 -4.15 5.44
CA ALA A 298 2.72 -3.80 6.78
C ALA A 298 1.78 -2.82 7.49
N ALA A 299 1.01 -2.03 6.75
CA ALA A 299 0.08 -1.04 7.29
C ALA A 299 -1.12 -1.69 7.97
N ASP A 300 -1.76 -0.95 8.88
CA ASP A 300 -3.02 -1.39 9.50
C ASP A 300 -4.14 -1.44 8.46
N ILE A 301 -4.09 -0.49 7.51
CA ILE A 301 -5.04 -0.39 6.41
C ILE A 301 -4.29 -0.06 5.13
N SER A 302 -4.58 -0.84 4.10
CA SER A 302 -4.04 -0.64 2.76
C SER A 302 -5.09 0.01 1.86
N ILE A 303 -4.73 1.13 1.24
CA ILE A 303 -5.58 1.88 0.31
C ILE A 303 -4.88 1.92 -1.05
N GLY A 304 -5.39 1.14 -1.99
CA GLY A 304 -4.93 1.16 -3.38
C GLY A 304 -5.42 2.42 -4.08
N CYS A 305 -4.49 3.21 -4.61
CA CYS A 305 -4.79 4.26 -5.57
C CYS A 305 -4.50 3.68 -6.97
N PRO A 306 -5.41 3.79 -7.95
CA PRO A 306 -5.10 3.39 -9.30
C PRO A 306 -3.95 4.27 -9.81
N SER A 307 -2.86 3.61 -10.22
CA SER A 307 -1.78 4.25 -10.95
C SER A 307 -2.28 4.61 -12.35
N SER A 308 -1.89 5.78 -12.87
CA SER A 308 -1.97 6.01 -14.33
C SER A 308 -0.91 5.21 -15.08
N TYR A 309 0.05 4.64 -14.33
CA TYR A 309 1.05 3.72 -14.85
C TYR A 309 0.42 2.34 -14.99
N GLU A 310 -0.15 2.09 -16.16
CA GLU A 310 -0.47 0.75 -16.62
C GLU A 310 0.85 0.16 -17.15
N LYS A 311 1.42 -0.81 -16.42
CA LYS A 311 2.49 -1.64 -17.00
C LYS A 311 1.89 -2.19 -18.30
N PRO A 312 2.48 -1.96 -19.49
CA PRO A 312 2.05 -2.68 -20.66
C PRO A 312 2.11 -4.16 -20.26
N VAL A 313 0.98 -4.86 -20.31
CA VAL A 313 1.04 -6.31 -20.29
C VAL A 313 2.01 -6.65 -21.39
N THR A 314 3.16 -7.23 -21.05
CA THR A 314 4.01 -7.84 -22.05
C THR A 314 3.29 -9.11 -22.48
N ASP A 315 2.13 -8.96 -23.10
CA ASP A 315 1.71 -9.89 -24.13
C ASP A 315 2.81 -9.69 -25.17
N ALA A 316 3.78 -10.60 -25.19
CA ALA A 316 4.75 -10.65 -26.27
C ALA A 316 3.92 -10.60 -27.56
N PRO A 317 4.04 -9.55 -28.39
CA PRO A 317 3.51 -9.65 -29.72
C PRO A 317 4.40 -10.68 -30.41
N ASP A 318 3.80 -11.69 -31.02
CA ASP A 318 4.37 -12.57 -32.04
C ASP A 318 4.81 -11.79 -33.30
N GLU A 319 5.39 -10.60 -33.14
CA GLU A 319 5.98 -9.82 -34.21
C GLU A 319 7.46 -9.57 -33.88
N THR A 320 8.24 -10.63 -33.98
CA THR A 320 9.67 -10.49 -34.32
C THR A 320 9.79 -9.59 -35.55
N PRO A 321 10.69 -8.57 -35.55
CA PRO A 321 10.96 -7.80 -36.75
C PRO A 321 11.37 -8.74 -37.88
N HIS A 322 10.71 -8.64 -39.02
CA HIS A 322 10.99 -9.46 -40.21
C HIS A 322 12.40 -9.13 -40.71
N ASP A 323 13.40 -9.88 -40.22
CA ASP A 323 14.81 -9.77 -40.59
C ASP A 323 15.07 -10.74 -41.76
N PRO A 324 15.22 -10.24 -43.00
CA PRO A 324 15.39 -11.09 -44.17
C PRO A 324 16.66 -11.97 -44.10
N LEU A 325 17.64 -11.60 -43.27
CA LEU A 325 18.85 -12.38 -43.06
C LEU A 325 18.60 -13.61 -42.16
N HIS A 326 17.58 -13.57 -41.31
CA HIS A 326 17.22 -14.65 -40.40
C HIS A 326 16.58 -15.84 -41.16
N GLU A 327 15.75 -15.56 -42.17
CA GLU A 327 15.20 -16.60 -43.05
C GLU A 327 16.28 -17.28 -43.91
N GLU A 328 17.27 -16.52 -44.36
CA GLU A 328 18.35 -17.04 -45.22
C GLU A 328 19.29 -17.97 -44.44
N LEU A 329 19.48 -17.73 -43.14
CA LEU A 329 20.30 -18.55 -42.24
C LEU A 329 19.60 -19.82 -41.75
N LEU A 330 18.26 -19.86 -41.77
CA LEU A 330 17.46 -21.04 -41.40
C LEU A 330 17.24 -22.00 -42.57
N ARG A 331 17.51 -21.58 -43.81
CA ARG A 331 17.58 -22.48 -44.96
C ARG A 331 18.88 -23.29 -44.92
N GLY A 332 18.82 -24.46 -44.31
CA GLY A 332 19.86 -25.48 -44.46
C GLY A 332 20.06 -25.89 -45.94
N PRO A 333 21.10 -26.67 -46.28
CA PRO A 333 21.51 -26.94 -47.67
C PRO A 333 20.48 -27.71 -48.51
N ASN A 334 19.41 -28.21 -47.90
CA ASN A 334 18.37 -28.97 -48.56
C ASN A 334 17.02 -28.29 -48.27
N GLY A 335 16.44 -27.66 -49.29
CA GLY A 335 15.04 -27.25 -49.27
C GLY A 335 14.13 -28.47 -49.23
N ASP A 336 13.00 -28.32 -48.53
CA ASP A 336 11.95 -29.32 -48.28
C ASP A 336 12.15 -30.23 -47.05
N GLU A 337 12.20 -29.65 -45.85
CA GLU A 337 11.58 -30.28 -44.67
C GLU A 337 10.70 -29.24 -43.97
N SER A 338 9.40 -29.53 -43.90
CA SER A 338 8.42 -28.78 -43.11
C SER A 338 8.90 -28.65 -41.67
N ALA A 339 9.00 -27.42 -41.16
CA ALA A 339 9.30 -27.15 -39.76
C ALA A 339 8.33 -27.95 -38.87
N SER A 340 8.84 -28.97 -38.18
CA SER A 340 8.13 -29.60 -37.09
C SER A 340 7.95 -28.55 -35.99
N GLU A 341 6.73 -28.42 -35.48
CA GLU A 341 6.46 -27.66 -34.25
C GLU A 341 7.47 -28.12 -33.19
N ILE A 342 8.37 -27.21 -32.82
CA ILE A 342 9.32 -27.46 -31.74
C ILE A 342 8.47 -27.54 -30.48
N GLU A 343 8.28 -28.76 -30.00
CA GLU A 343 7.58 -29.02 -28.75
C GLU A 343 8.25 -28.17 -27.65
N PRO A 344 7.49 -27.30 -26.96
CA PRO A 344 8.07 -26.40 -25.99
C PRO A 344 8.82 -27.23 -24.94
N LEU A 345 10.07 -26.84 -24.65
CA LEU A 345 10.98 -27.53 -23.72
C LEU A 345 10.44 -27.67 -22.28
N MET A 346 9.27 -27.09 -22.02
CA MET A 346 8.63 -26.95 -20.73
C MET A 346 7.11 -26.91 -20.93
N SER A 347 6.37 -27.61 -20.06
CA SER A 347 4.91 -27.53 -20.06
C SER A 347 4.46 -26.11 -19.67
N PRO A 348 3.31 -25.63 -20.18
CA PRO A 348 2.80 -24.30 -19.82
C PRO A 348 2.54 -24.14 -18.32
N GLU A 349 2.22 -25.22 -17.60
CA GLU A 349 2.07 -25.21 -16.14
C GLU A 349 3.41 -25.01 -15.42
N ASP A 350 4.46 -25.67 -15.89
CA ASP A 350 5.81 -25.49 -15.34
C ASP A 350 6.35 -24.09 -15.65
N ALA A 351 6.09 -23.55 -16.84
CA ALA A 351 6.46 -22.18 -17.20
C ALA A 351 5.81 -21.16 -16.27
N ALA A 352 4.50 -21.31 -16.02
CA ALA A 352 3.76 -20.49 -15.07
C ALA A 352 4.28 -20.66 -13.63
N TYR A 353 4.71 -21.87 -13.24
CA TYR A 353 5.32 -22.11 -11.93
C TYR A 353 6.66 -21.38 -11.77
N PHE A 354 7.55 -21.44 -12.76
CA PHE A 354 8.84 -20.74 -12.70
C PHE A 354 8.69 -19.23 -12.77
N GLU A 355 7.73 -18.72 -13.55
CA GLU A 355 7.40 -17.30 -13.59
C GLU A 355 6.84 -16.81 -12.24
N ALA A 356 5.92 -17.57 -11.64
CA ALA A 356 5.39 -17.29 -10.31
C ALA A 356 6.48 -17.35 -9.22
N GLN A 357 7.45 -18.26 -9.36
CA GLN A 357 8.60 -18.37 -8.47
C GLN A 357 9.56 -17.18 -8.63
N ALA A 358 9.81 -16.73 -9.86
CA ALA A 358 10.63 -15.56 -10.17
C ALA A 358 10.00 -14.27 -9.59
N LEU A 359 8.69 -14.09 -9.77
CA LEU A 359 7.93 -12.98 -9.19
C LEU A 359 7.93 -13.03 -7.66
N ARG A 360 7.78 -14.23 -7.06
CA ARG A 360 7.90 -14.43 -5.61
C ARG A 360 9.28 -14.03 -5.08
N ASN A 361 10.35 -14.37 -5.80
CA ASN A 361 11.71 -14.02 -5.43
C ASN A 361 11.97 -12.50 -5.54
N GLN A 362 11.24 -11.79 -6.40
CA GLN A 362 11.21 -10.33 -6.52
C GLN A 362 10.21 -9.66 -5.54
N GLY A 363 9.60 -10.42 -4.62
CA GLY A 363 8.64 -9.89 -3.65
C GLY A 363 7.28 -9.48 -4.24
N HIS A 364 7.04 -9.73 -5.53
CA HIS A 364 5.78 -9.48 -6.22
C HIS A 364 4.88 -10.71 -6.11
N SER A 365 3.84 -10.63 -5.28
CA SER A 365 2.80 -11.65 -5.26
C SER A 365 1.66 -11.19 -6.16
N THR A 366 1.29 -12.02 -7.11
CA THR A 366 0.20 -11.82 -8.09
C THR A 366 -1.20 -11.66 -7.47
N ASN A 367 -1.34 -11.81 -6.15
CA ASN A 367 -2.63 -11.81 -5.43
C ASN A 367 -2.70 -10.82 -4.26
N PHE A 368 -2.02 -9.66 -4.33
CA PHE A 368 -2.25 -8.62 -3.33
C PHE A 368 -3.50 -7.81 -3.69
N THR A 369 -4.55 -7.95 -2.88
CA THR A 369 -5.71 -7.07 -2.95
C THR A 369 -5.68 -6.11 -1.77
N PRO A 370 -5.66 -4.79 -2.01
CA PRO A 370 -5.72 -3.82 -0.93
C PRO A 370 -7.10 -3.86 -0.25
N ASP A 371 -7.15 -3.42 1.00
CA ASP A 371 -8.37 -3.43 1.81
C ASP A 371 -9.45 -2.53 1.20
N ILE A 372 -9.02 -1.40 0.65
CA ILE A 372 -9.83 -0.39 -0.04
C ILE A 372 -9.13 -0.01 -1.35
N THR A 373 -9.86 0.05 -2.46
CA THR A 373 -9.39 0.65 -3.71
C THR A 373 -10.17 1.92 -4.04
N LEU A 374 -9.44 2.97 -4.36
CA LEU A 374 -9.99 4.24 -4.83
C LEU A 374 -10.33 4.15 -6.32
N ASP A 375 -11.14 5.09 -6.79
CA ASP A 375 -11.46 5.25 -8.21
C ASP A 375 -10.39 6.04 -8.95
N SER A 376 -10.60 6.26 -10.25
CA SER A 376 -9.67 6.98 -11.13
C SER A 376 -9.43 8.44 -10.73
N GLU A 377 -10.30 9.05 -9.91
CA GLU A 377 -10.03 10.38 -9.35
C GLU A 377 -8.86 10.35 -8.34
N GLY A 378 -8.64 9.21 -7.67
CA GLY A 378 -7.52 9.02 -6.76
C GLY A 378 -7.71 9.73 -5.41
N LEU A 379 -6.86 10.72 -5.11
CA LEU A 379 -6.81 11.37 -3.78
C LEU A 379 -8.06 12.17 -3.38
N PRO A 380 -8.84 12.82 -4.26
CA PRO A 380 -10.14 13.39 -3.91
C PRO A 380 -11.09 12.35 -3.30
N SER A 381 -11.11 11.14 -3.86
CA SER A 381 -11.91 10.03 -3.33
C SER A 381 -11.43 9.52 -1.97
N LEU A 382 -10.14 9.69 -1.66
CA LEU A 382 -9.65 9.47 -0.30
C LEU A 382 -10.24 10.49 0.69
N VAL A 383 -10.42 11.74 0.28
CA VAL A 383 -11.07 12.77 1.12
C VAL A 383 -12.55 12.45 1.33
N THR A 384 -13.28 12.03 0.29
CA THR A 384 -14.70 11.66 0.41
C THR A 384 -14.89 10.40 1.27
N LEU A 385 -14.01 9.41 1.13
CA LEU A 385 -13.91 8.26 2.01
C LEU A 385 -13.75 8.70 3.46
N TRP A 386 -12.78 9.59 3.70
CA TRP A 386 -12.48 10.07 5.04
C TRP A 386 -13.63 10.85 5.66
N ASP A 387 -14.30 11.71 4.89
CA ASP A 387 -15.47 12.48 5.35
C ASP A 387 -16.64 11.57 5.70
N THR A 388 -16.87 10.53 4.91
CA THR A 388 -17.91 9.55 5.18
C THR A 388 -17.61 8.79 6.48
N CYS A 389 -16.35 8.42 6.70
CA CYS A 389 -15.92 7.79 7.95
C CYS A 389 -16.03 8.75 9.15
N ASN A 390 -15.59 10.00 9.02
CA ASN A 390 -15.70 11.01 10.06
C ASN A 390 -17.17 11.27 10.46
N ALA A 391 -18.09 11.33 9.49
CA ALA A 391 -19.52 11.46 9.77
C ALA A 391 -20.07 10.27 10.56
N ALA A 392 -19.52 9.06 10.35
CA ALA A 392 -19.87 7.86 11.11
C ALA A 392 -19.22 7.79 12.50
N ARG A 393 -18.11 8.50 12.74
CA ARG A 393 -17.32 8.45 13.98
C ARG A 393 -18.14 8.83 15.22
N ALA A 394 -18.98 9.86 15.14
CA ALA A 394 -19.84 10.27 16.25
C ALA A 394 -20.84 9.16 16.64
N ARG A 395 -21.45 8.50 15.65
CA ARG A 395 -22.38 7.37 15.88
C ARG A 395 -21.68 6.14 16.42
N ALA A 396 -20.48 5.84 15.91
CA ALA A 396 -19.65 4.76 16.44
C ALA A 396 -19.30 5.00 17.92
N LYS A 397 -18.96 6.24 18.30
CA LYS A 397 -18.70 6.61 19.70
C LYS A 397 -19.94 6.46 20.58
N GLN A 398 -21.11 6.91 20.12
CA GLN A 398 -22.37 6.75 20.84
C GLN A 398 -22.73 5.27 21.06
N ASN A 399 -22.63 4.45 20.00
CA ASN A 399 -22.93 3.02 20.08
C ASN A 399 -21.96 2.28 21.01
N ARG A 400 -20.67 2.66 20.99
CA ARG A 400 -19.67 2.15 21.93
C ARG A 400 -20.01 2.53 23.36
N LEU A 401 -20.37 3.80 23.62
CA LEU A 401 -20.76 4.28 24.95
C LEU A 401 -21.97 3.51 25.49
N LEU A 402 -23.01 3.35 24.67
CA LEU A 402 -24.22 2.64 25.07
C LEU A 402 -23.93 1.16 25.37
N SER A 403 -23.08 0.53 24.56
CA SER A 403 -22.65 -0.86 24.76
C SER A 403 -21.80 -1.02 26.02
N THR A 404 -20.90 -0.08 26.31
CA THR A 404 -20.11 -0.08 27.56
C THR A 404 -20.98 0.16 28.79
N LEU A 405 -21.97 1.07 28.69
CA LEU A 405 -22.89 1.34 29.79
C LEU A 405 -23.71 0.09 30.11
N PHE A 406 -24.27 -0.56 29.09
CA PHE A 406 -25.02 -1.80 29.26
C PHE A 406 -24.15 -2.90 29.89
N LEU A 407 -22.95 -3.11 29.37
CA LEU A 407 -22.03 -4.11 29.91
C LEU A 407 -21.76 -3.84 31.38
N LEU A 408 -21.40 -2.61 31.77
CA LEU A 408 -21.10 -2.29 33.17
C LEU A 408 -22.34 -2.44 34.06
N THR A 409 -23.49 -1.87 33.70
CA THR A 409 -24.65 -1.86 34.60
C THR A 409 -25.28 -3.24 34.75
N PHE A 410 -25.49 -3.98 33.66
CA PHE A 410 -26.17 -5.27 33.70
C PHE A 410 -25.26 -6.37 34.24
N THR A 411 -23.94 -6.33 34.02
CA THR A 411 -23.04 -7.35 34.61
C THR A 411 -22.99 -7.23 36.13
N LEU A 412 -22.85 -6.01 36.68
CA LEU A 412 -22.87 -5.80 38.13
C LEU A 412 -24.22 -6.19 38.74
N ALA A 413 -25.33 -5.85 38.07
CA ALA A 413 -26.66 -6.18 38.56
C ALA A 413 -26.98 -7.69 38.49
N SER A 414 -26.56 -8.39 37.44
CA SER A 414 -26.71 -9.84 37.33
C SER A 414 -25.75 -10.61 38.23
N ALA A 415 -24.57 -10.07 38.54
CA ALA A 415 -23.64 -10.67 39.50
C ALA A 415 -24.11 -10.49 40.96
N GLY A 416 -25.19 -9.75 41.18
CA GLY A 416 -25.74 -9.50 42.51
C GLY A 416 -24.93 -8.51 43.35
N VAL A 417 -24.10 -7.66 42.75
CA VAL A 417 -23.29 -6.67 43.49
C VAL A 417 -24.18 -5.70 44.27
N PHE A 418 -25.36 -5.37 43.73
CA PHE A 418 -26.33 -4.47 44.37
C PHE A 418 -27.16 -5.14 45.48
N THR A 419 -26.99 -6.44 45.74
CA THR A 419 -27.66 -7.11 46.88
C THR A 419 -27.19 -6.57 48.23
N ALA A 420 -25.96 -6.04 48.32
CA ALA A 420 -25.48 -5.29 49.48
C ALA A 420 -26.28 -4.00 49.75
N LEU A 421 -27.08 -3.54 48.78
CA LEU A 421 -27.98 -2.38 48.86
C LEU A 421 -29.46 -2.81 48.81
N ASP A 422 -29.77 -4.06 49.18
CA ASP A 422 -31.14 -4.62 49.19
C ASP A 422 -31.82 -4.74 47.80
N ALA A 423 -31.04 -4.67 46.71
CA ALA A 423 -31.56 -4.87 45.36
C ALA A 423 -31.58 -6.35 44.96
N ALA A 424 -32.67 -6.80 44.33
CA ALA A 424 -32.80 -8.15 43.80
C ALA A 424 -31.84 -8.43 42.63
N ILE A 425 -31.37 -9.67 42.53
CA ILE A 425 -30.57 -10.14 41.40
C ILE A 425 -31.44 -10.12 40.13
N LEU A 426 -30.92 -9.57 39.04
CA LEU A 426 -31.66 -9.51 37.78
C LEU A 426 -31.80 -10.91 37.16
N PRO A 427 -33.03 -11.34 36.82
CA PRO A 427 -33.24 -12.62 36.16
C PRO A 427 -32.67 -12.59 34.73
N TYR A 428 -32.11 -13.72 34.28
CA TYR A 428 -31.47 -13.81 32.96
C TYR A 428 -32.43 -13.46 31.80
N SER A 429 -33.72 -13.74 31.94
CA SER A 429 -34.76 -13.42 30.95
C SER A 429 -34.91 -11.91 30.73
N PHE A 430 -34.81 -11.12 31.80
CA PHE A 430 -34.83 -9.66 31.74
C PHE A 430 -33.56 -9.13 31.06
N VAL A 431 -32.38 -9.65 31.43
CA VAL A 431 -31.10 -9.29 30.82
C VAL A 431 -31.10 -9.59 29.33
N GLY A 432 -31.60 -10.77 28.93
CA GLY A 432 -31.76 -11.16 27.53
C GLY A 432 -32.69 -10.21 26.76
N GLY A 433 -33.85 -9.86 27.33
CA GLY A 433 -34.75 -8.88 26.74
C GLY A 433 -34.11 -7.49 26.57
N ALA A 434 -33.38 -7.02 27.57
CA ALA A 434 -32.67 -5.76 27.53
C ALA A 434 -31.53 -5.77 26.48
N LEU A 435 -30.82 -6.89 26.34
CA LEU A 435 -29.80 -7.08 25.29
C LEU A 435 -30.41 -6.98 23.89
N VAL A 436 -31.56 -7.63 23.66
CA VAL A 436 -32.26 -7.55 22.37
C VAL A 436 -32.68 -6.11 22.07
N LEU A 437 -33.23 -5.40 23.06
CA LEU A 437 -33.64 -4.00 22.91
C LEU A 437 -32.44 -3.09 22.62
N LEU A 438 -31.30 -3.32 23.29
CA LEU A 438 -30.05 -2.63 23.00
C LEU A 438 -29.63 -2.84 21.54
N LEU A 439 -29.63 -4.09 21.06
CA LEU A 439 -29.26 -4.41 19.68
C LEU A 439 -30.16 -3.67 18.67
N ILE A 440 -31.48 -3.63 18.91
CA ILE A 440 -32.43 -2.86 18.10
C ILE A 440 -32.06 -1.37 18.12
N PHE A 441 -31.75 -0.82 19.29
CA PHE A 441 -31.38 0.59 19.42
C PHE A 441 -30.08 0.92 18.67
N LEU A 442 -29.08 0.03 18.72
CA LEU A 442 -27.83 0.17 17.96
C LEU A 442 -28.07 0.15 16.45
N ILE A 443 -28.98 -0.72 15.97
CA ILE A 443 -29.42 -0.79 14.57
C ILE A 443 -30.08 0.53 14.15
N VAL A 444 -31.05 1.00 14.93
CA VAL A 444 -31.77 2.25 14.64
C VAL A 444 -30.81 3.45 14.61
N ASN A 445 -29.90 3.55 15.58
CA ASN A 445 -28.92 4.63 15.64
C ASN A 445 -27.93 4.60 14.46
N ALA A 446 -27.55 3.40 14.00
CA ALA A 446 -26.70 3.24 12.82
C ALA A 446 -27.42 3.56 11.50
N LEU A 447 -28.73 3.29 11.41
CA LEU A 447 -29.52 3.50 10.19
C LEU A 447 -30.16 4.89 10.08
N ARG A 448 -30.25 5.64 11.19
CA ARG A 448 -30.83 6.99 11.21
C ARG A 448 -30.11 7.90 10.20
N LYS A 449 -30.88 8.62 9.36
CA LYS A 449 -30.33 9.40 8.24
C LYS A 449 -29.29 10.41 8.72
#